data_AF-A0A0A5FW84-F1
#
_entry.id   AF-A0A0A5FW84-F1
#
_cell.length_a   1.000
_cell.length_b   1.000
_cell.length_c   1.000
_cell.angle_alpha   90.00
_cell.angle_beta   90.00
_cell.angle_gamma   90.00
#
_symmetry.space_group_name_H-M   'P 1'
#
loop_
_entity.id
_entity.type
_entity.pdbx_description
1 polymer ?
#
loop_
_entity_poly.entity_id
_entity_poly.type
_entity_poly.pdbx_seq_one_letter_code
_entity_poly.pdbx_strand_id
1 'polypeptide(L)'
;MRRAVVMIILCHIIAFLGVLLLKPNKEVSVVKFFPLDEVKRFDETSTDLTLLSESDEDEYDFQWKTASTLEEPVYLRQDVSLLYMDGHLKGILSKWKENGQNLFQEQKIHGEDSSHYQAVTFHHGEIHYPDDKIKSIQDMSRAELYVIDSPLTPLESFTSPQNQSQEDWKRKLDHATEQQLHYQWNQLIEHYQIPKEQYEIIPLTDLPDYETKPFPKLTAEQTQQVIGQLWEGLYKNYVLQFTGDSQEDLNSYVPLVLADRDGKHLLVLFEDMDQRKQRLIQYYPDFSSD
;
A
#
# COMPACT_ATOMS: atom_id res chain seq x y z
N MET A 1 -23.03 58.93 3.92
CA MET A 1 -23.53 57.68 4.57
C MET A 1 -23.79 56.55 3.58
N ARG A 2 -24.69 56.70 2.58
CA ARG A 2 -25.07 55.60 1.66
C ARG A 2 -23.90 54.94 0.90
N ARG A 3 -22.91 55.72 0.44
CA ARG A 3 -21.70 55.20 -0.23
C ARG A 3 -20.76 54.44 0.71
N ALA A 4 -20.67 54.86 1.97
CA ALA A 4 -19.83 54.18 2.97
C ALA A 4 -20.42 52.81 3.34
N VAL A 5 -21.75 52.72 3.49
CA VAL A 5 -22.45 51.45 3.74
C VAL A 5 -22.25 50.47 2.57
N VAL A 6 -22.33 50.94 1.32
CA VAL A 6 -22.09 50.09 0.14
C VAL A 6 -20.66 49.57 0.09
N MET A 7 -19.66 50.40 0.41
CA MET A 7 -18.26 49.95 0.45
C MET A 7 -18.01 48.91 1.56
N ILE A 8 -18.62 49.07 2.73
CA ILE A 8 -18.52 48.10 3.82
C ILE A 8 -19.14 46.75 3.42
N ILE A 9 -20.31 46.76 2.80
CA ILE A 9 -20.98 45.54 2.31
C ILE A 9 -20.12 44.86 1.25
N LEU A 10 -19.55 45.62 0.31
CA LEU A 10 -18.70 45.07 -0.74
C LEU A 10 -17.43 44.42 -0.17
N CYS A 11 -16.78 45.05 0.82
CA CYS A 11 -15.64 44.46 1.53
C CYS A 11 -16.01 43.16 2.24
N HIS A 12 -17.19 43.07 2.87
CA HIS A 12 -17.64 41.84 3.52
C HIS A 12 -17.95 40.73 2.51
N ILE A 13 -18.53 41.06 1.36
CA ILE A 13 -18.78 40.09 0.28
C ILE A 13 -17.46 39.56 -0.27
N ILE A 14 -16.48 40.44 -0.53
CA ILE A 14 -15.16 40.04 -1.05
C ILE A 14 -14.41 39.18 -0.02
N ALA A 15 -14.45 39.55 1.27
CA ALA A 15 -13.83 38.76 2.33
C ALA A 15 -14.49 37.39 2.48
N PHE A 16 -15.84 37.33 2.43
CA PHE A 16 -16.59 36.08 2.49
C PHE A 16 -16.32 35.18 1.28
N LEU A 17 -16.26 35.74 0.07
CA LEU A 17 -15.87 35.00 -1.13
C LEU A 17 -14.42 34.50 -1.04
N GLY A 18 -13.52 35.31 -0.47
CA GLY A 18 -12.14 34.90 -0.21
C GLY A 18 -12.05 33.71 0.75
N VAL A 19 -12.84 33.71 1.82
CA VAL A 19 -12.91 32.57 2.77
C VAL A 19 -13.52 31.32 2.12
N LEU A 20 -14.53 31.47 1.26
CA LEU A 20 -15.11 30.33 0.53
C LEU A 20 -14.14 29.73 -0.51
N LEU A 21 -13.20 30.52 -1.03
CA LEU A 21 -12.18 30.07 -1.97
C LEU A 21 -10.94 29.47 -1.27
N LEU A 22 -10.76 29.74 0.02
CA LEU A 22 -9.79 29.02 0.85
C LEU A 22 -10.33 27.61 1.12
N LYS A 23 -10.09 26.70 0.18
CA LYS A 23 -10.20 25.27 0.47
C LYS A 23 -9.26 25.00 1.65
N PRO A 24 -9.73 24.41 2.77
CA PRO A 24 -8.82 23.91 3.77
C PRO A 24 -7.88 22.93 3.06
N ASN A 25 -6.57 23.16 3.13
CA ASN A 25 -5.62 22.12 2.77
C ASN A 25 -5.95 20.95 3.69
N LYS A 26 -6.48 19.85 3.16
CA LYS A 26 -6.48 18.58 3.89
C LYS A 26 -5.01 18.31 4.16
N GLU A 27 -4.58 18.46 5.42
CA GLU A 27 -3.27 18.01 5.84
C GLU A 27 -3.26 16.49 5.65
N VAL A 28 -2.50 16.04 4.66
CA VAL A 28 -2.28 14.61 4.44
C VAL A 28 -0.98 14.27 5.16
N SER A 29 -1.08 13.47 6.22
CA SER A 29 0.11 12.93 6.85
C SER A 29 0.81 11.98 5.88
N VAL A 30 2.10 12.18 5.69
CA VAL A 30 2.93 11.36 4.83
C VAL A 30 3.72 10.40 5.70
N VAL A 31 3.76 9.12 5.32
CA VAL A 31 4.63 8.13 5.98
C VAL A 31 6.06 8.66 5.93
N LYS A 32 6.68 8.82 7.10
CA LYS A 32 8.04 9.30 7.25
C LYS A 32 8.83 8.32 8.08
N PHE A 33 9.92 7.83 7.52
CA PHE A 33 10.78 6.90 8.23
C PHE A 33 11.70 7.64 9.21
N PHE A 34 11.76 7.11 10.42
CA PHE A 34 12.76 7.42 11.43
C PHE A 34 13.44 6.11 11.85
N PRO A 35 14.64 6.16 12.49
CA PRO A 35 15.27 4.96 13.02
C PRO A 35 14.28 4.15 13.86
N LEU A 36 14.33 2.83 13.72
CA LEU A 36 13.38 1.94 14.39
C LEU A 36 13.54 2.03 15.92
N ASP A 37 12.43 1.82 16.60
CA ASP A 37 12.39 1.61 18.03
C ASP A 37 12.79 0.16 18.35
N GLU A 38 13.70 -0.02 19.31
CA GLU A 38 14.20 -1.34 19.71
C GLU A 38 13.30 -2.00 20.77
N VAL A 39 12.43 -1.21 21.43
CA VAL A 39 11.65 -1.63 22.59
C VAL A 39 10.17 -1.77 22.24
N LYS A 40 9.58 -0.73 21.62
CA LYS A 40 8.16 -0.73 21.28
C LYS A 40 7.91 -1.45 19.97
N ARG A 41 6.82 -2.20 19.91
CA ARG A 41 6.37 -2.96 18.73
C ARG A 41 4.85 -2.97 18.67
N PHE A 42 4.31 -3.36 17.52
CA PHE A 42 2.90 -3.72 17.41
C PHE A 42 2.60 -4.96 18.25
N ASP A 43 1.46 -4.94 18.94
CA ASP A 43 0.96 -6.12 19.65
C ASP A 43 0.33 -7.09 18.65
N GLU A 44 -0.51 -6.55 17.77
CA GLU A 44 -1.15 -7.29 16.67
C GLU A 44 -1.26 -6.41 15.43
N THR A 45 -1.07 -7.03 14.27
CA THR A 45 -1.41 -6.47 12.96
C THR A 45 -2.13 -7.51 12.12
N SER A 46 -3.10 -7.08 11.31
CA SER A 46 -3.80 -7.97 10.40
C SER A 46 -4.27 -7.26 9.14
N THR A 47 -4.35 -8.06 8.08
CA THR A 47 -5.08 -7.77 6.86
C THR A 47 -5.94 -8.98 6.57
N ASP A 48 -7.21 -8.76 6.25
CA ASP A 48 -8.18 -9.83 6.06
C ASP A 48 -9.03 -9.55 4.81
N LEU A 49 -9.23 -10.58 4.00
CA LEU A 49 -10.13 -10.61 2.87
C LEU A 49 -11.18 -11.70 3.11
N THR A 50 -12.46 -11.34 3.08
CA THR A 50 -13.54 -12.28 3.41
C THR A 50 -14.72 -12.12 2.46
N LEU A 51 -15.09 -13.18 1.76
CA LEU A 51 -16.30 -13.19 0.94
C LEU A 51 -17.54 -12.97 1.81
N LEU A 52 -18.42 -12.05 1.42
CA LEU A 52 -19.64 -11.72 2.16
C LEU A 52 -20.85 -12.43 1.58
N SER A 53 -21.14 -12.17 0.31
CA SER A 53 -22.32 -12.69 -0.39
C SER A 53 -22.19 -12.49 -1.89
N GLU A 54 -22.87 -13.34 -2.64
CA GLU A 54 -23.22 -13.14 -4.04
C GLU A 54 -24.22 -11.95 -4.13
N SER A 55 -23.97 -10.98 -5.00
CA SER A 55 -24.84 -9.82 -5.20
C SER A 55 -25.81 -10.01 -6.38
N ASP A 56 -25.40 -10.74 -7.43
CA ASP A 56 -26.19 -11.18 -8.60
C ASP A 56 -25.53 -12.43 -9.27
N GLU A 57 -26.11 -12.98 -10.35
CA GLU A 57 -25.71 -14.27 -10.97
C GLU A 57 -24.21 -14.42 -11.36
N ASP A 58 -23.45 -13.33 -11.53
CA ASP A 58 -22.00 -13.32 -11.84
C ASP A 58 -21.24 -12.22 -11.04
N GLU A 59 -21.81 -11.78 -9.92
CA GLU A 59 -21.27 -10.66 -9.13
C GLU A 59 -21.19 -11.03 -7.64
N TYR A 60 -20.14 -10.57 -6.97
CA TYR A 60 -19.98 -10.81 -5.54
C TYR A 60 -19.36 -9.63 -4.82
N ASP A 61 -19.56 -9.67 -3.50
CA ASP A 61 -18.96 -8.72 -2.60
C ASP A 61 -18.06 -9.43 -1.59
N PHE A 62 -16.87 -8.86 -1.38
CA PHE A 62 -16.00 -9.25 -0.29
C PHE A 62 -15.63 -8.05 0.57
N GLN A 63 -15.25 -8.35 1.81
CA GLN A 63 -14.80 -7.39 2.77
C GLN A 63 -13.28 -7.38 2.82
N TRP A 64 -12.70 -6.20 2.73
CA TRP A 64 -11.29 -5.94 2.98
C TRP A 64 -11.15 -5.19 4.29
N LYS A 65 -10.38 -5.75 5.23
CA LYS A 65 -10.15 -5.19 6.57
C LYS A 65 -8.67 -5.10 6.88
N THR A 66 -8.30 -4.08 7.65
CA THR A 66 -6.99 -4.00 8.30
C THR A 66 -7.13 -3.59 9.75
N ALA A 67 -6.30 -4.17 10.60
CA ALA A 67 -6.22 -3.81 12.01
C ALA A 67 -4.76 -3.68 12.46
N SER A 68 -4.50 -2.75 13.38
CA SER A 68 -3.23 -2.70 14.11
C SER A 68 -3.42 -2.14 15.52
N THR A 69 -2.76 -2.76 16.50
CA THR A 69 -2.89 -2.45 17.93
C THR A 69 -1.52 -2.28 18.59
N LEU A 70 -1.48 -1.49 19.66
CA LEU A 70 -0.30 -1.23 20.48
C LEU A 70 -0.65 -1.31 21.96
N GLU A 71 0.34 -1.58 22.80
CA GLU A 71 0.16 -1.57 24.26
C GLU A 71 -0.25 -0.18 24.76
N GLU A 72 0.32 0.87 24.16
CA GLU A 72 0.06 2.27 24.52
C GLU A 72 -0.08 3.19 23.28
N PRO A 73 -0.79 4.33 23.42
CA PRO A 73 -0.89 5.30 22.33
C PRO A 73 0.47 5.88 21.94
N VAL A 74 0.68 6.08 20.64
CA VAL A 74 1.86 6.76 20.09
C VAL A 74 1.46 8.06 19.39
N TYR A 75 2.44 8.92 19.10
CA TYR A 75 2.21 10.28 18.61
C TYR A 75 1.39 10.29 17.32
N LEU A 76 1.81 9.49 16.33
CA LEU A 76 1.10 9.35 15.06
C LEU A 76 1.01 7.88 14.69
N ARG A 77 -0.15 7.48 14.16
CA ARG A 77 -0.40 6.19 13.54
C ARG A 77 -0.79 6.38 12.11
N GLN A 78 -0.31 5.51 11.23
CA GLN A 78 -0.64 5.51 9.82
C GLN A 78 -0.58 4.10 9.27
N ASP A 79 -1.71 3.63 8.74
CA ASP A 79 -1.77 2.33 8.07
C ASP A 79 -2.14 2.56 6.61
N VAL A 80 -1.47 1.82 5.74
CA VAL A 80 -1.63 1.91 4.29
C VAL A 80 -1.76 0.51 3.73
N SER A 81 -2.88 0.21 3.10
CA SER A 81 -3.18 -1.09 2.52
C SER A 81 -3.44 -0.94 1.03
N LEU A 82 -2.85 -1.82 0.24
CA LEU A 82 -2.98 -1.89 -1.20
C LEU A 82 -3.65 -3.21 -1.55
N LEU A 83 -4.77 -3.15 -2.27
CA LEU A 83 -5.51 -4.32 -2.75
C LEU A 83 -5.29 -4.47 -4.25
N TYR A 84 -4.89 -5.66 -4.66
CA TYR A 84 -4.72 -6.06 -6.03
C TYR A 84 -5.73 -7.16 -6.41
N MET A 85 -6.19 -7.14 -7.64
CA MET A 85 -7.03 -8.14 -8.30
C MET A 85 -6.31 -8.58 -9.57
N ASP A 86 -5.90 -9.84 -9.64
CA ASP A 86 -5.13 -10.41 -10.75
C ASP A 86 -3.90 -9.56 -11.13
N GLY A 87 -3.22 -9.01 -10.10
CA GLY A 87 -2.05 -8.16 -10.26
C GLY A 87 -2.33 -6.69 -10.60
N HIS A 88 -3.60 -6.29 -10.77
CA HIS A 88 -4.01 -4.90 -10.96
C HIS A 88 -4.45 -4.24 -9.65
N LEU A 89 -4.05 -2.99 -9.42
CA LEU A 89 -4.46 -2.21 -8.25
C LEU A 89 -5.97 -1.97 -8.29
N LYS A 90 -6.69 -2.54 -7.32
CA LYS A 90 -8.14 -2.45 -7.18
C LYS A 90 -8.58 -1.44 -6.12
N GLY A 91 -7.75 -1.18 -5.12
CA GLY A 91 -8.09 -0.23 -4.05
C GLY A 91 -6.93 0.15 -3.14
N ILE A 92 -7.11 1.27 -2.43
CA ILE A 92 -6.20 1.73 -1.39
C ILE A 92 -7.01 2.11 -0.15
N LEU A 93 -6.65 1.55 1.01
CA LEU A 93 -7.05 2.04 2.32
C LEU A 93 -5.88 2.80 2.93
N SER A 94 -6.08 4.08 3.25
CA SER A 94 -5.10 4.85 4.00
C SER A 94 -5.80 5.67 5.08
N LYS A 95 -5.32 5.50 6.30
CA LYS A 95 -5.83 6.22 7.47
C LYS A 95 -4.68 6.55 8.38
N TRP A 96 -4.70 7.76 8.88
CA TRP A 96 -3.78 8.21 9.91
C TRP A 96 -4.56 8.78 11.10
N LYS A 97 -3.94 8.76 12.27
CA LYS A 97 -4.52 9.27 13.51
C LYS A 97 -3.41 9.67 14.48
N GLU A 98 -3.52 10.85 15.08
CA GLU A 98 -2.68 11.27 16.20
C GLU A 98 -3.12 10.64 17.52
N ASN A 99 -2.17 10.43 18.44
CA ASN A 99 -2.41 9.90 19.78
C ASN A 99 -3.24 8.60 19.74
N GLY A 100 -2.86 7.70 18.82
CA GLY A 100 -3.61 6.50 18.48
C GLY A 100 -2.97 5.23 19.03
N GLN A 101 -3.77 4.42 19.73
CA GLN A 101 -3.39 3.07 20.15
C GLN A 101 -3.86 1.99 19.18
N ASN A 102 -5.03 2.18 18.57
CA ASN A 102 -5.63 1.23 17.64
C ASN A 102 -6.03 1.93 16.35
N LEU A 103 -5.83 1.25 15.22
CA LEU A 103 -6.22 1.73 13.91
C LEU A 103 -6.90 0.60 13.14
N PHE A 104 -8.12 0.89 12.67
CA PHE A 104 -8.97 -0.04 11.93
C PHE A 104 -9.48 0.64 10.67
N GLN A 105 -9.47 -0.12 9.57
CA GLN A 105 -10.00 0.26 8.27
C GLN A 105 -10.78 -0.91 7.70
N GLU A 106 -11.88 -0.62 7.01
CA GLU A 106 -12.63 -1.62 6.29
C GLU A 106 -13.28 -1.01 5.05
N GLN A 107 -13.41 -1.81 4.00
CA GLN A 107 -14.15 -1.46 2.81
C GLN A 107 -14.78 -2.71 2.21
N LYS A 108 -15.98 -2.53 1.64
CA LYS A 108 -16.65 -3.55 0.84
C LYS A 108 -16.21 -3.36 -0.60
N ILE A 109 -15.75 -4.43 -1.23
CA ILE A 109 -15.25 -4.43 -2.60
C ILE A 109 -16.17 -5.31 -3.43
N HIS A 110 -16.56 -4.76 -4.57
CA HIS A 110 -17.33 -5.45 -5.58
C HIS A 110 -16.38 -6.14 -6.56
N GLY A 111 -16.65 -7.42 -6.83
CA GLY A 111 -15.92 -8.27 -7.75
C GLY A 111 -16.85 -8.98 -8.71
N GLU A 112 -16.28 -9.35 -9.84
CA GLU A 112 -16.92 -10.07 -10.95
C GLU A 112 -15.93 -11.17 -11.38
N ASP A 113 -16.44 -12.24 -11.98
CA ASP A 113 -15.65 -13.36 -12.50
C ASP A 113 -14.76 -14.08 -11.46
N SER A 114 -14.17 -15.21 -11.87
CA SER A 114 -13.14 -15.87 -11.08
C SER A 114 -11.85 -15.01 -11.01
N SER A 115 -11.46 -14.60 -9.81
CA SER A 115 -10.35 -13.65 -9.60
C SER A 115 -9.47 -14.03 -8.40
N HIS A 116 -8.22 -13.57 -8.44
CA HIS A 116 -7.25 -13.68 -7.36
C HIS A 116 -6.97 -12.31 -6.72
N TYR A 117 -7.31 -12.16 -5.44
CA TYR A 117 -7.09 -10.94 -4.68
C TYR A 117 -5.91 -11.06 -3.74
N GLN A 118 -5.05 -10.04 -3.74
CA GLN A 118 -3.89 -9.93 -2.86
C GLN A 118 -3.88 -8.57 -2.19
N ALA A 119 -3.80 -8.54 -0.87
CA ALA A 119 -3.68 -7.31 -0.10
C ALA A 119 -2.35 -7.30 0.65
N VAL A 120 -1.65 -6.16 0.61
CA VAL A 120 -0.45 -5.89 1.41
C VAL A 120 -0.65 -4.61 2.20
N THR A 121 -0.37 -4.66 3.49
CA THR A 121 -0.54 -3.54 4.40
C THR A 121 0.75 -3.21 5.11
N PHE A 122 1.09 -1.93 5.13
CA PHE A 122 2.13 -1.36 5.98
C PHE A 122 1.50 -0.65 7.16
N HIS A 123 1.88 -1.07 8.36
CA HIS A 123 1.46 -0.48 9.62
C HIS A 123 2.61 0.38 10.14
N HIS A 124 2.34 1.64 10.48
CA HIS A 124 3.36 2.58 10.89
C HIS A 124 2.94 3.36 12.14
N GLY A 125 3.90 3.57 13.02
CA GLY A 125 3.78 4.45 14.17
C GLY A 125 4.99 5.35 14.34
N GLU A 126 4.74 6.60 14.71
CA GLU A 126 5.75 7.57 15.09
C GLU A 126 5.72 7.76 16.61
N ILE A 127 6.87 7.61 17.25
CA ILE A 127 7.03 7.78 18.69
C ILE A 127 7.92 8.98 18.95
N HIS A 128 7.43 9.91 19.76
CA HIS A 128 8.19 11.08 20.21
C HIS A 128 8.71 10.82 21.61
N TYR A 129 10.03 10.77 21.76
CA TYR A 129 10.72 10.71 23.03
C TYR A 129 11.16 12.11 23.49
N PRO A 130 11.54 12.26 24.77
CA PRO A 130 12.27 13.45 25.21
C PRO A 130 13.50 13.73 24.34
N ASP A 131 13.95 14.99 24.35
CA ASP A 131 15.09 15.49 23.56
C ASP A 131 14.88 15.45 22.03
N ASP A 132 13.63 15.62 21.58
CA ASP A 132 13.25 15.67 20.15
C ASP A 132 13.65 14.42 19.36
N LYS A 133 13.82 13.27 20.04
CA LYS A 133 14.11 11.99 19.40
C LYS A 133 12.83 11.37 18.88
N ILE A 134 12.76 11.21 17.58
CA ILE A 134 11.65 10.55 16.91
C ILE A 134 12.10 9.17 16.44
N LYS A 135 11.26 8.16 16.71
CA LYS A 135 11.49 6.77 16.34
C LYS A 135 10.28 6.24 15.59
N SER A 136 10.51 5.26 14.72
CA SER A 136 9.46 4.55 14.03
C SER A 136 9.23 3.17 14.62
N ILE A 137 7.98 2.74 14.66
CA ILE A 137 7.61 1.33 14.71
C ILE A 137 6.90 0.99 13.42
N GLN A 138 7.11 -0.22 12.93
CA GLN A 138 6.52 -0.67 11.69
C GLN A 138 6.27 -2.17 11.76
N ASP A 139 5.34 -2.63 10.93
CA ASP A 139 5.03 -4.03 10.70
C ASP A 139 4.30 -4.16 9.35
N MET A 140 4.29 -5.36 8.76
CA MET A 140 3.50 -5.62 7.56
C MET A 140 2.60 -6.83 7.75
N SER A 141 1.42 -6.76 7.14
CA SER A 141 0.52 -7.90 7.04
C SER A 141 0.02 -8.06 5.61
N ARG A 142 -0.44 -9.28 5.29
CA ARG A 142 -0.99 -9.59 3.97
C ARG A 142 -2.16 -10.54 4.06
N ALA A 143 -2.98 -10.53 3.02
CA ALA A 143 -4.05 -11.48 2.81
C ALA A 143 -4.16 -11.85 1.35
N GLU A 144 -4.70 -13.05 1.11
CA GLU A 144 -4.95 -13.58 -0.21
C GLU A 144 -6.32 -14.25 -0.24
N LEU A 145 -7.08 -14.04 -1.31
CA LEU A 145 -8.41 -14.63 -1.49
C LEU A 145 -8.60 -15.00 -2.96
N TYR A 146 -8.85 -16.28 -3.20
CA TYR A 146 -9.34 -16.77 -4.49
C TYR A 146 -10.86 -16.79 -4.44
N VAL A 147 -11.50 -16.19 -5.44
CA VAL A 147 -12.95 -16.31 -5.63
C VAL A 147 -13.18 -16.99 -6.96
N ILE A 148 -13.96 -18.08 -6.93
CA ILE A 148 -14.31 -18.88 -8.09
C ILE A 148 -15.77 -18.64 -8.39
N ASP A 149 -15.98 -17.87 -9.44
CA ASP A 149 -17.26 -17.66 -10.06
C ASP A 149 -17.30 -18.41 -11.39
N SER A 150 -18.14 -19.43 -11.46
CA SER A 150 -18.19 -20.37 -12.57
C SER A 150 -19.65 -20.75 -12.83
N PRO A 151 -20.14 -20.68 -14.07
CA PRO A 151 -21.55 -21.00 -14.39
C PRO A 151 -22.00 -22.41 -14.01
N LEU A 152 -21.05 -23.30 -13.68
CA LEU A 152 -21.29 -24.70 -13.37
C LEU A 152 -21.26 -25.02 -11.88
N THR A 153 -20.87 -24.08 -11.02
CA THR A 153 -20.64 -24.30 -9.58
C THR A 153 -21.08 -23.09 -8.77
N PRO A 154 -21.64 -23.26 -7.56
CA PRO A 154 -21.90 -22.13 -6.67
C PRO A 154 -20.62 -21.32 -6.42
N LEU A 155 -20.79 -20.01 -6.22
CA LEU A 155 -19.72 -19.11 -5.82
C LEU A 155 -18.94 -19.71 -4.64
N GLU A 156 -17.64 -19.87 -4.83
CA GLU A 156 -16.73 -20.44 -3.84
C GLU A 156 -15.57 -19.49 -3.60
N SER A 157 -15.04 -19.45 -2.38
CA SER A 157 -13.79 -18.75 -2.11
C SER A 157 -12.91 -19.52 -1.13
N PHE A 158 -11.60 -19.31 -1.25
CA PHE A 158 -10.62 -19.93 -0.37
C PHE A 158 -9.36 -19.08 -0.28
N THR A 159 -8.64 -19.19 0.84
CA THR A 159 -7.31 -18.60 1.03
C THR A 159 -6.19 -19.62 0.82
N SER A 160 -6.50 -20.91 0.97
CA SER A 160 -5.59 -22.02 0.77
C SER A 160 -6.37 -23.23 0.28
N PRO A 161 -5.94 -23.89 -0.81
CA PRO A 161 -6.65 -25.03 -1.37
C PRO A 161 -6.85 -26.16 -0.35
N GLN A 162 -8.07 -26.69 -0.29
CA GLN A 162 -8.49 -27.82 0.54
C GLN A 162 -8.80 -29.06 -0.32
N ASN A 163 -8.84 -28.91 -1.65
CA ASN A 163 -9.14 -29.98 -2.59
C ASN A 163 -8.50 -29.73 -3.97
N GLN A 164 -8.49 -30.77 -4.82
CA GLN A 164 -7.84 -30.73 -6.15
C GLN A 164 -8.43 -29.65 -7.09
N SER A 165 -9.74 -29.38 -7.00
CA SER A 165 -10.40 -28.36 -7.82
C SER A 165 -9.87 -26.97 -7.47
N GLN A 166 -9.77 -26.66 -6.17
CA GLN A 166 -9.20 -25.40 -5.69
C GLN A 166 -7.71 -25.27 -6.04
N GLU A 167 -6.93 -26.36 -5.98
CA GLU A 167 -5.52 -26.33 -6.44
C GLU A 167 -5.41 -26.02 -7.94
N ASP A 168 -6.28 -26.59 -8.76
CA ASP A 168 -6.30 -26.34 -10.20
C ASP A 168 -6.73 -24.91 -10.52
N TRP A 169 -7.69 -24.36 -9.77
CA TRP A 169 -8.10 -22.96 -9.90
C TRP A 169 -7.01 -21.98 -9.48
N LYS A 170 -6.41 -22.19 -8.30
CA LYS A 170 -5.25 -21.39 -7.85
C LYS A 170 -4.16 -21.39 -8.92
N ARG A 171 -3.77 -22.57 -9.42
CA ARG A 171 -2.74 -22.69 -10.46
C ARG A 171 -3.09 -21.91 -11.73
N LYS A 172 -4.35 -21.92 -12.17
CA LYS A 172 -4.79 -21.19 -13.36
C LYS A 172 -4.75 -19.67 -13.14
N LEU A 173 -5.31 -19.19 -12.03
CA LEU A 173 -5.38 -17.77 -11.71
C LEU A 173 -3.98 -17.19 -11.44
N ASP A 174 -3.15 -17.90 -10.68
CA ASP A 174 -1.74 -17.54 -10.47
C ASP A 174 -1.00 -17.45 -11.79
N HIS A 175 -1.10 -18.48 -12.64
CA HIS A 175 -0.37 -18.50 -13.91
C HIS A 175 -0.78 -17.36 -14.83
N ALA A 176 -2.08 -17.06 -14.92
CA ALA A 176 -2.58 -15.94 -15.71
C ALA A 176 -2.07 -14.59 -15.16
N THR A 177 -2.14 -14.41 -13.83
CA THR A 177 -1.66 -13.20 -13.13
C THR A 177 -0.16 -13.00 -13.33
N GLU A 178 0.64 -14.04 -13.07
CA GLU A 178 2.10 -14.01 -13.21
C GLU A 178 2.52 -13.74 -14.66
N GLN A 179 1.84 -14.34 -15.64
CA GLN A 179 2.14 -14.10 -17.05
C GLN A 179 1.94 -12.62 -17.41
N GLN A 180 0.84 -12.01 -16.93
CA GLN A 180 0.57 -10.60 -17.15
C GLN A 180 1.59 -9.71 -16.44
N LEU A 181 1.85 -9.95 -15.15
CA LEU A 181 2.82 -9.17 -14.38
C LEU A 181 4.23 -9.28 -14.98
N HIS A 182 4.66 -10.47 -15.37
CA HIS A 182 5.96 -10.67 -16.03
C HIS A 182 6.07 -9.90 -17.34
N TYR A 183 5.00 -9.86 -18.14
CA TYR A 183 4.98 -9.06 -19.36
C TYR A 183 5.21 -7.57 -19.04
N GLN A 184 4.43 -7.02 -18.10
CA GLN A 184 4.52 -5.61 -17.70
C GLN A 184 5.88 -5.25 -17.10
N TRP A 185 6.37 -6.07 -16.17
CA TRP A 185 7.67 -5.90 -15.54
C TRP A 185 8.82 -5.96 -16.55
N ASN A 186 8.78 -6.89 -17.51
CA ASN A 186 9.80 -6.94 -18.55
C ASN A 186 9.79 -5.67 -19.42
N GLN A 187 8.61 -5.10 -19.72
CA GLN A 187 8.53 -3.81 -20.43
C GLN A 187 9.13 -2.64 -19.65
N LEU A 188 9.06 -2.65 -18.32
CA LEU A 188 9.69 -1.64 -17.46
C LEU A 188 11.21 -1.84 -17.39
N ILE A 189 11.65 -3.09 -17.18
CA ILE A 189 13.07 -3.48 -17.14
C ILE A 189 13.76 -3.12 -18.46
N GLU A 190 13.16 -3.46 -19.60
CA GLU A 190 13.69 -3.13 -20.93
C GLU A 190 13.73 -1.62 -21.17
N HIS A 191 12.66 -0.90 -20.83
CA HIS A 191 12.59 0.55 -20.99
C HIS A 191 13.71 1.27 -20.23
N TYR A 192 13.98 0.85 -19.00
CA TYR A 192 15.03 1.41 -18.16
C TYR A 192 16.40 0.76 -18.34
N GLN A 193 16.52 -0.22 -19.24
CA GLN A 193 17.74 -0.96 -19.55
C GLN A 193 18.39 -1.58 -18.31
N ILE A 194 17.57 -2.16 -17.43
CA ILE A 194 18.02 -2.68 -16.14
C ILE A 194 18.65 -4.07 -16.33
N PRO A 195 19.89 -4.30 -15.84
CA PRO A 195 20.54 -5.62 -15.88
C PRO A 195 19.90 -6.55 -14.85
N LYS A 196 18.81 -7.22 -15.24
CA LYS A 196 17.94 -8.05 -14.37
C LYS A 196 18.70 -9.06 -13.51
N GLU A 197 19.79 -9.62 -14.03
CA GLU A 197 20.65 -10.60 -13.35
C GLU A 197 21.36 -10.05 -12.11
N GLN A 198 21.49 -8.72 -11.98
CA GLN A 198 22.10 -8.06 -10.83
C GLN A 198 21.14 -7.89 -9.66
N TYR A 199 19.87 -8.25 -9.83
CA TYR A 199 18.83 -8.00 -8.84
C TYR A 199 18.15 -9.30 -8.37
N GLU A 200 17.66 -9.26 -7.14
CA GLU A 200 16.56 -10.11 -6.71
C GLU A 200 15.24 -9.40 -7.02
N ILE A 201 14.31 -10.12 -7.61
CA ILE A 201 13.04 -9.60 -8.13
C ILE A 201 11.96 -9.89 -7.10
N ILE A 202 11.30 -8.84 -6.63
CA ILE A 202 10.40 -8.89 -5.49
C ILE A 202 9.13 -8.13 -5.86
N PRO A 203 8.02 -8.83 -6.15
CA PRO A 203 6.71 -8.19 -6.24
C PRO A 203 6.39 -7.47 -4.93
N LEU A 204 5.77 -6.29 -4.98
CA LEU A 204 5.43 -5.55 -3.76
C LEU A 204 4.53 -6.37 -2.80
N THR A 205 3.69 -7.25 -3.34
CA THR A 205 2.83 -8.17 -2.57
C THR A 205 3.61 -9.17 -1.72
N ASP A 206 4.86 -9.47 -2.09
CA ASP A 206 5.72 -10.45 -1.43
C ASP A 206 6.66 -9.80 -0.40
N LEU A 207 6.64 -8.46 -0.31
CA LEU A 207 7.49 -7.71 0.62
C LEU A 207 7.35 -8.12 2.09
N PRO A 208 6.16 -8.51 2.61
CA PRO A 208 6.01 -9.01 3.98
C PRO A 208 6.91 -10.22 4.31
N ASP A 209 7.24 -11.06 3.33
CA ASP A 209 8.11 -12.22 3.57
C ASP A 209 9.55 -11.80 3.94
N TYR A 210 9.93 -10.55 3.63
CA TYR A 210 11.26 -10.00 3.92
C TYR A 210 11.45 -9.50 5.36
N GLU A 211 10.44 -9.68 6.21
CA GLU A 211 10.61 -9.60 7.66
C GLU A 211 11.50 -10.70 8.21
N THR A 212 11.42 -11.89 7.62
CA THR A 212 12.22 -13.06 8.03
C THR A 212 13.27 -13.45 7.00
N LYS A 213 13.11 -13.01 5.76
CA LYS A 213 14.06 -13.21 4.66
C LYS A 213 14.78 -11.88 4.34
N PRO A 214 15.99 -11.64 4.85
CA PRO A 214 16.68 -10.37 4.58
C PRO A 214 16.98 -10.18 3.09
N PHE A 215 17.04 -8.91 2.65
CA PHE A 215 17.54 -8.58 1.31
C PHE A 215 19.00 -9.04 1.13
N PRO A 216 19.44 -9.24 -0.13
CA PRO A 216 20.82 -9.61 -0.40
C PRO A 216 21.83 -8.70 0.32
N LYS A 217 22.79 -9.33 1.00
CA LYS A 217 23.88 -8.68 1.76
C LYS A 217 23.46 -7.85 2.96
N LEU A 218 22.18 -7.80 3.31
CA LEU A 218 21.69 -7.12 4.50
C LEU A 218 21.38 -8.11 5.63
N THR A 219 21.40 -7.62 6.87
CA THR A 219 20.79 -8.32 8.00
C THR A 219 19.27 -8.12 7.99
N ALA A 220 18.54 -8.86 8.84
CA ALA A 220 17.11 -8.66 9.01
C ALA A 220 16.78 -7.22 9.48
N GLU A 221 17.55 -6.70 10.43
CA GLU A 221 17.38 -5.33 10.96
C GLU A 221 17.64 -4.27 9.88
N GLN A 222 18.71 -4.41 9.11
CA GLN A 222 19.02 -3.52 7.98
C GLN A 222 17.93 -3.59 6.91
N THR A 223 17.41 -4.79 6.64
CA THR A 223 16.29 -5.00 5.71
C THR A 223 15.04 -4.25 6.20
N GLN A 224 14.73 -4.30 7.49
CA GLN A 224 13.61 -3.56 8.07
C GLN A 224 13.76 -2.05 7.94
N GLN A 225 14.95 -1.51 8.21
CA GLN A 225 15.22 -0.09 7.97
C GLN A 225 15.01 0.29 6.49
N VAL A 226 15.53 -0.52 5.58
CA VAL A 226 15.38 -0.29 4.14
C VAL A 226 13.91 -0.37 3.70
N ILE A 227 13.12 -1.30 4.25
CA ILE A 227 11.68 -1.43 3.99
C ILE A 227 10.90 -0.20 4.46
N GLY A 228 11.22 0.33 5.65
CA GLY A 228 10.55 1.54 6.15
C GLY A 228 10.78 2.75 5.26
N GLN A 229 12.01 2.92 4.79
CA GLN A 229 12.38 3.96 3.81
C GLN A 229 11.69 3.74 2.45
N LEU A 230 11.59 2.47 2.02
CA LEU A 230 10.90 2.09 0.79
C LEU A 230 9.42 2.49 0.84
N TRP A 231 8.75 2.22 1.97
CA TRP A 231 7.35 2.60 2.16
C TRP A 231 7.15 4.11 2.24
N GLU A 232 8.06 4.88 2.82
CA GLU A 232 8.04 6.34 2.70
C GLU A 232 8.10 6.79 1.24
N GLY A 233 9.00 6.19 0.44
CA GLY A 233 9.14 6.45 -0.99
C GLY A 233 7.88 6.07 -1.79
N LEU A 234 7.35 4.87 -1.57
CA LEU A 234 6.12 4.38 -2.18
C LEU A 234 4.92 5.25 -1.80
N TYR A 235 4.80 5.66 -0.54
CA TYR A 235 3.68 6.49 -0.13
C TYR A 235 3.66 7.80 -0.92
N LYS A 236 4.82 8.48 -0.95
CA LYS A 236 4.97 9.77 -1.64
C LYS A 236 4.77 9.69 -3.14
N ASN A 237 5.29 8.64 -3.78
CA ASN A 237 5.41 8.58 -5.24
C ASN A 237 4.43 7.61 -5.89
N TYR A 238 3.71 6.79 -5.15
CA TYR A 238 2.74 5.83 -5.68
C TYR A 238 1.39 6.02 -5.00
N VAL A 239 1.30 5.83 -3.68
CA VAL A 239 0.03 5.85 -2.93
C VAL A 239 -0.68 7.19 -3.05
N LEU A 240 0.02 8.31 -2.86
CA LEU A 240 -0.58 9.65 -2.88
C LEU A 240 -1.25 10.02 -4.20
N GLN A 241 -0.86 9.38 -5.31
CA GLN A 241 -1.48 9.63 -6.60
C GLN A 241 -2.94 9.19 -6.62
N PHE A 242 -3.26 8.12 -5.89
CA PHE A 242 -4.58 7.49 -5.87
C PHE A 242 -5.42 7.90 -4.64
N THR A 243 -4.85 8.63 -3.67
CA THR A 243 -5.58 9.15 -2.51
C THR A 243 -6.22 10.51 -2.85
N GLY A 244 -7.40 10.47 -3.48
CA GLY A 244 -8.21 11.63 -3.88
C GLY A 244 -9.71 11.31 -3.93
N ASP A 245 -10.54 12.27 -4.37
CA ASP A 245 -12.01 12.13 -4.38
C ASP A 245 -12.55 11.16 -5.46
N SER A 246 -11.70 10.65 -6.37
CA SER A 246 -12.06 9.65 -7.38
C SER A 246 -11.09 8.46 -7.34
N GLN A 247 -11.51 7.35 -6.72
CA GLN A 247 -10.88 6.03 -6.88
C GLN A 247 -11.42 5.26 -8.11
N GLU A 248 -12.20 5.94 -8.96
CA GLU A 248 -12.64 5.40 -10.25
C GLU A 248 -11.43 5.32 -11.19
N ASP A 249 -11.26 4.16 -11.85
CA ASP A 249 -10.21 3.86 -12.82
C ASP A 249 -8.76 3.77 -12.28
N LEU A 250 -8.55 3.03 -11.18
CA LEU A 250 -7.20 2.62 -10.78
C LEU A 250 -6.62 1.70 -11.85
N ASN A 251 -5.63 2.19 -12.60
CA ASN A 251 -4.94 1.40 -13.62
C ASN A 251 -3.44 1.39 -13.39
N SER A 252 -3.01 0.57 -12.44
CA SER A 252 -1.60 0.26 -12.20
C SER A 252 -1.45 -1.21 -11.86
N TYR A 253 -0.34 -1.81 -12.27
CA TYR A 253 0.04 -3.16 -11.86
C TYR A 253 0.78 -3.15 -10.53
N VAL A 254 0.93 -4.33 -9.91
CA VAL A 254 1.81 -4.54 -8.76
C VAL A 254 3.20 -3.96 -9.04
N PRO A 255 3.69 -3.01 -8.24
CA PRO A 255 5.05 -2.49 -8.36
C PRO A 255 6.09 -3.59 -8.20
N LEU A 256 7.17 -3.50 -8.99
CA LEU A 256 8.29 -4.41 -8.89
C LEU A 256 9.44 -3.77 -8.12
N VAL A 257 9.82 -4.41 -7.02
CA VAL A 257 11.01 -4.07 -6.25
C VAL A 257 12.18 -4.93 -6.73
N LEU A 258 13.32 -4.29 -6.99
CA LEU A 258 14.55 -4.91 -7.43
C LEU A 258 15.64 -4.64 -6.40
N ALA A 259 15.95 -5.63 -5.57
CA ALA A 259 17.00 -5.55 -4.57
C ALA A 259 18.36 -5.88 -5.19
N ASP A 260 19.29 -4.93 -5.16
CA ASP A 260 20.64 -5.11 -5.70
C ASP A 260 21.37 -6.24 -4.95
N ARG A 261 21.89 -7.22 -5.70
CA ARG A 261 22.55 -8.40 -5.12
C ARG A 261 23.87 -8.08 -4.43
N ASP A 262 24.47 -6.92 -4.72
CA ASP A 262 25.67 -6.43 -4.05
C ASP A 262 25.36 -5.64 -2.76
N GLY A 263 24.08 -5.40 -2.46
CA GLY A 263 23.68 -4.71 -1.24
C GLY A 263 23.89 -3.20 -1.29
N LYS A 264 23.64 -2.55 -2.43
CA LYS A 264 23.87 -1.09 -2.58
C LYS A 264 22.59 -0.25 -2.63
N HIS A 265 21.53 -0.77 -3.25
CA HIS A 265 20.30 -0.01 -3.48
C HIS A 265 19.10 -0.91 -3.81
N LEU A 266 17.91 -0.32 -3.76
CA LEU A 266 16.69 -0.82 -4.41
C LEU A 266 16.38 0.01 -5.64
N LEU A 267 15.79 -0.64 -6.64
CA LEU A 267 14.97 0.03 -7.64
C LEU A 267 13.51 -0.37 -7.43
N VAL A 268 12.59 0.56 -7.71
CA VAL A 268 11.15 0.26 -7.75
C VAL A 268 10.62 0.69 -9.10
N LEU A 269 9.95 -0.22 -9.80
CA LEU A 269 9.36 0.02 -11.11
C LEU A 269 7.84 -0.12 -11.03
N PHE A 270 7.12 0.84 -11.59
CA PHE A 270 5.66 0.82 -11.69
C PHE A 270 5.20 1.74 -12.81
N GLU A 271 3.90 1.72 -13.09
CA GLU A 271 3.25 2.72 -13.94
C GLU A 271 2.37 3.60 -13.07
N ASP A 272 2.37 4.91 -13.32
CA ASP A 272 1.47 5.82 -12.62
C ASP A 272 0.06 5.83 -13.23
N MET A 273 -0.85 6.63 -12.66
CA MET A 273 -2.22 6.78 -13.17
C MET A 273 -2.32 7.19 -14.65
N ASP A 274 -1.30 7.87 -15.17
CA ASP A 274 -1.23 8.31 -16.56
C ASP A 274 -0.56 7.24 -17.46
N GLN A 275 -0.36 6.02 -16.94
CA GLN A 275 0.39 4.92 -17.56
C GLN A 275 1.84 5.30 -17.93
N ARG A 276 2.41 6.29 -17.23
CA ARG A 276 3.81 6.64 -17.43
C ARG A 276 4.65 5.68 -16.60
N LYS A 277 5.65 5.08 -17.25
CA LYS A 277 6.65 4.24 -16.60
C LYS A 277 7.42 5.07 -15.59
N GLN A 278 7.46 4.64 -14.34
CA GLN A 278 8.19 5.28 -13.25
C GLN A 278 9.32 4.38 -12.75
N ARG A 279 10.39 5.01 -12.27
CA ARG A 279 11.52 4.34 -11.59
C ARG A 279 11.95 5.14 -10.38
N LEU A 280 11.90 4.50 -9.21
CA LEU A 280 12.51 5.02 -7.99
C LEU A 280 13.82 4.30 -7.72
N ILE A 281 14.78 5.02 -7.14
CA ILE A 281 16.03 4.45 -6.63
C ILE A 281 16.20 4.86 -5.18
N GLN A 282 16.52 3.89 -4.34
CA GLN A 282 16.83 4.09 -2.93
C GLN A 282 18.18 3.45 -2.63
N TYR A 283 19.18 4.26 -2.31
CA TYR A 283 20.47 3.76 -1.86
C TYR A 283 20.37 3.30 -0.40
N TYR A 284 21.05 2.20 -0.10
CA TYR A 284 21.13 1.71 1.27
C TYR A 284 21.97 2.66 2.12
N PRO A 285 21.62 2.83 3.40
CA PRO A 285 22.49 3.48 4.37
C PRO A 285 23.87 2.82 4.42
N ASP A 286 24.89 3.60 4.79
CA ASP A 286 26.21 3.04 5.07
C ASP A 286 26.21 2.32 6.43
N PHE A 287 25.99 1.01 6.38
CA PHE A 287 25.97 0.14 7.55
C PHE A 287 27.37 -0.29 8.03
N SER A 288 28.45 0.24 7.47
CA SER A 288 29.82 -0.07 7.91
C SER A 288 30.25 0.66 9.18
N SER A 289 29.35 1.46 9.77
CA SER A 289 29.60 2.37 10.88
C SER A 289 29.12 1.89 12.26
N ASP A 290 28.45 0.73 12.33
CA ASP A 290 27.81 0.21 13.55
C ASP A 290 28.61 -0.90 14.25
#